data_AF-A0A935X812-F1
#
_entry.id   AF-A0A935X812-F1
#
_cell.length_a   1.000
_cell.length_b   1.000
_cell.length_c   1.000
_cell.angle_alpha   90.00
_cell.angle_beta   90.00
_cell.angle_gamma   90.00
#
_symmetry.space_group_name_H-M   'P 1'
#
loop_
_entity.id
_entity.type
_entity.pdbx_description
1 polymer ?
#
loop_
_entity_poly.entity_id
_entity_poly.type
_entity_poly.pdbx_seq_one_letter_code
_entity_poly.pdbx_strand_id
1 'polypeptide(L)'
;MEAVDRVNEGAGIRDPQRRRWVATGCGIAAVLACAPALAALPLTPSQMRGPFYPATLPLDRDNDLVTMAGRPGVAHGTILDIAGHVVDAAGKPIDGVRLEIWQVNGHGRYHHPDDDSDLPVDPNFQGFGSTVSDAGGAYRFRTVRPLPYPGRAPHVHFAVKVPGQQTFYTQMYLRGAPENATDFLLNGIEDRRARQLLVVRLEPSPNPGSALLGRFDIVLGITPANGKP
;
A
#
# COMPACT_ATOMS: atom_id res chain seq x y z
N MET A 1 -45.98 -87.78 -10.48
CA MET A 1 -45.65 -86.75 -11.48
C MET A 1 -44.13 -86.69 -11.53
N GLU A 2 -43.53 -87.71 -12.15
CA GLU A 2 -43.06 -87.69 -13.55
C GLU A 2 -41.97 -86.64 -13.77
N ALA A 3 -40.85 -86.88 -14.42
CA ALA A 3 -40.13 -88.05 -14.93
C ALA A 3 -38.82 -87.43 -15.46
N VAL A 4 -37.66 -87.94 -15.04
CA VAL A 4 -36.65 -88.65 -15.89
C VAL A 4 -36.29 -87.91 -17.18
N ASP A 5 -35.03 -87.54 -17.42
CA ASP A 5 -34.01 -88.33 -18.16
C ASP A 5 -32.87 -87.32 -18.49
N ARG A 6 -31.58 -87.61 -18.69
CA ARG A 6 -30.70 -88.78 -18.58
C ARG A 6 -29.29 -88.28 -19.02
N VAL A 7 -28.22 -88.90 -18.51
CA VAL A 7 -26.88 -89.23 -19.07
C VAL A 7 -26.28 -88.42 -20.26
N ASN A 8 -24.97 -88.27 -20.50
CA ASN A 8 -23.78 -88.99 -20.05
C ASN A 8 -22.48 -88.17 -20.27
N GLU A 9 -21.43 -88.68 -19.65
CA GLU A 9 -19.98 -88.45 -19.70
C GLU A 9 -19.30 -87.95 -20.99
N GLY A 10 -18.17 -87.25 -20.81
CA GLY A 10 -17.15 -87.04 -21.85
C GLY A 10 -15.84 -86.46 -21.28
N ALA A 11 -14.80 -87.30 -21.23
CA ALA A 11 -13.46 -87.03 -20.70
C ALA A 11 -12.59 -86.07 -21.54
N GLY A 12 -11.56 -85.47 -20.93
CA GLY A 12 -10.52 -84.74 -21.66
C GLY A 12 -9.35 -84.25 -20.79
N ILE A 13 -8.25 -85.00 -20.82
CA ILE A 13 -6.92 -84.69 -20.23
C ILE A 13 -6.11 -83.81 -21.21
N ARG A 14 -5.09 -83.07 -20.70
CA ARG A 14 -3.89 -82.46 -21.38
C ARG A 14 -4.05 -80.98 -21.77
N ASP A 15 -3.07 -80.06 -21.69
CA ASP A 15 -1.66 -79.95 -21.26
C ASP A 15 -1.30 -78.42 -21.38
N PRO A 16 -0.24 -77.86 -20.76
CA PRO A 16 -0.03 -76.44 -20.55
C PRO A 16 0.71 -75.76 -21.71
N GLN A 17 0.39 -74.50 -22.00
CA GLN A 17 1.20 -73.66 -22.89
C GLN A 17 1.42 -72.24 -22.34
N ARG A 18 2.65 -72.06 -21.83
CA ARG A 18 3.58 -70.93 -22.02
C ARG A 18 3.03 -69.68 -22.75
N ARG A 19 3.19 -68.51 -22.10
CA ARG A 19 3.58 -67.20 -22.70
C ARG A 19 4.04 -66.27 -21.58
N ARG A 20 5.35 -66.13 -21.37
CA ARG A 20 6.22 -64.98 -21.72
C ARG A 20 5.80 -63.63 -21.09
N TRP A 21 6.71 -63.19 -20.21
CA TRP A 21 6.93 -61.91 -19.55
C TRP A 21 6.66 -60.64 -20.37
N VAL A 22 6.10 -59.62 -19.69
CA VAL A 22 6.43 -58.20 -19.91
C VAL A 22 6.64 -57.56 -18.55
N ALA A 23 7.84 -57.04 -18.33
CA ALA A 23 8.20 -56.22 -17.19
C ALA A 23 7.54 -54.84 -17.32
N THR A 24 6.72 -54.44 -16.34
CA THR A 24 6.24 -53.06 -16.24
C THR A 24 7.18 -52.30 -15.31
N GLY A 25 7.94 -51.38 -15.90
CA GLY A 25 8.96 -50.59 -15.22
C GLY A 25 8.39 -49.60 -14.20
N CYS A 26 9.24 -49.30 -13.20
CA CYS A 26 9.06 -48.22 -12.25
C CYS A 26 8.98 -46.86 -12.97
N GLY A 27 7.80 -46.26 -13.01
CA GLY A 27 7.66 -44.83 -13.28
C GLY A 27 7.83 -44.05 -11.97
N ILE A 28 9.01 -43.49 -11.74
CA ILE A 28 9.16 -42.44 -10.72
C ILE A 28 8.50 -41.19 -11.30
N ALA A 29 7.29 -40.89 -10.84
CA ALA A 29 6.63 -39.62 -11.15
C ALA A 29 7.44 -38.49 -10.49
N ALA A 30 8.12 -37.68 -11.29
CA ALA A 30 8.72 -36.44 -10.83
C ALA A 30 7.61 -35.47 -10.43
N VAL A 31 7.35 -35.36 -9.13
CA VAL A 31 6.52 -34.29 -8.58
C VAL A 31 7.33 -33.01 -8.70
N LEU A 32 7.08 -32.23 -9.75
CA LEU A 32 7.51 -30.84 -9.81
C LEU A 32 6.72 -30.09 -8.72
N ALA A 33 7.34 -29.92 -7.55
CA ALA A 33 6.86 -29.00 -6.54
C ALA A 33 6.97 -27.58 -7.10
N CYS A 34 5.91 -27.12 -7.75
CA CYS A 34 5.76 -25.71 -8.08
C CYS A 34 5.55 -24.98 -6.75
N ALA A 35 6.62 -24.46 -6.16
CA ALA A 35 6.48 -23.55 -5.02
C ALA A 35 5.58 -22.40 -5.48
N PRO A 36 4.54 -22.02 -4.72
CA PRO A 36 3.75 -20.86 -5.08
C PRO A 36 4.69 -19.66 -5.10
N ALA A 37 4.85 -19.04 -6.26
CA ALA A 37 5.50 -17.74 -6.32
C ALA A 37 4.72 -16.82 -5.37
N LEU A 38 5.37 -16.31 -4.31
CA LEU A 38 4.77 -15.27 -3.49
C LEU A 38 4.43 -14.12 -4.46
N ALA A 39 3.13 -13.82 -4.60
CA ALA A 39 2.69 -12.75 -5.47
C ALA A 39 3.27 -11.43 -4.95
N ALA A 40 3.92 -10.68 -5.83
CA ALA A 40 4.47 -9.37 -5.49
C ALA A 40 3.36 -8.42 -5.00
N LEU A 41 3.68 -7.58 -4.02
CA LEU A 41 2.80 -6.51 -3.58
C LEU A 41 2.56 -5.54 -4.74
N PRO A 42 1.32 -5.06 -4.93
CA PRO A 42 1.03 -4.06 -5.95
C PRO A 42 1.73 -2.75 -5.58
N LEU A 43 2.38 -2.11 -6.57
CA LEU A 43 3.11 -0.87 -6.35
C LEU A 43 2.16 0.29 -6.06
N THR A 44 2.58 1.20 -5.19
CA THR A 44 1.85 2.44 -4.93
C THR A 44 1.84 3.29 -6.21
N PRO A 45 0.67 3.72 -6.72
CA PRO A 45 0.62 4.57 -7.91
C PRO A 45 1.31 5.90 -7.70
N SER A 46 2.03 6.38 -8.72
CA SER A 46 2.52 7.74 -8.75
C SER A 46 1.41 8.73 -9.08
N GLN A 47 1.50 9.94 -8.54
CA GLN A 47 0.65 11.06 -8.90
C GLN A 47 1.47 12.34 -8.99
N MET A 48 0.93 13.37 -9.64
CA MET A 48 1.61 14.65 -9.77
C MET A 48 1.87 15.30 -8.39
N ARG A 49 2.99 16.01 -8.29
CA ARG A 49 3.35 16.86 -7.13
C ARG A 49 2.28 17.93 -6.83
N GLY A 50 1.62 18.46 -7.86
CA GLY A 50 0.76 19.63 -7.68
C GLY A 50 1.57 20.92 -7.46
N PRO A 51 0.88 22.08 -7.39
CA PRO A 51 1.55 23.37 -7.36
C PRO A 51 2.13 23.73 -5.99
N PHE A 52 1.55 23.21 -4.89
CA PHE A 52 1.74 23.72 -3.54
C PHE A 52 2.84 23.04 -2.70
N TYR A 53 3.77 22.31 -3.31
CA TYR A 53 4.99 21.93 -2.59
C TYR A 53 5.75 23.22 -2.24
N PRO A 54 6.30 23.38 -1.01
CA PRO A 54 6.85 24.66 -0.58
C PRO A 54 7.92 25.21 -1.54
N ALA A 55 7.72 26.44 -2.03
CA ALA A 55 8.71 27.16 -2.82
C ALA A 55 10.00 27.45 -2.02
N THR A 56 9.84 27.69 -0.72
CA THR A 56 10.94 27.75 0.26
C THR A 56 10.59 26.82 1.41
N LEU A 57 11.52 25.95 1.80
CA LEU A 57 11.27 25.00 2.89
C LEU A 57 11.10 25.76 4.22
N PRO A 58 10.02 25.50 4.98
CA PRO A 58 9.78 26.15 6.26
C PRO A 58 10.88 25.81 7.27
N LEU A 59 11.05 26.65 8.29
CA LEU A 59 12.01 26.41 9.37
C LEU A 59 11.60 25.17 10.16
N ASP A 60 10.36 25.16 10.66
CA ASP A 60 9.75 23.97 11.24
C ASP A 60 9.34 23.03 10.11
N ARG A 61 9.91 21.82 10.11
CA ARG A 61 9.73 20.81 9.06
C ARG A 61 9.79 19.39 9.57
N ASP A 62 9.64 19.20 10.88
CA ASP A 62 9.64 17.87 11.48
C ASP A 62 8.34 17.13 11.13
N ASN A 63 8.10 16.01 11.80
CA ASN A 63 6.94 15.17 11.58
C ASN A 63 5.78 15.44 12.54
N ASP A 64 5.80 16.51 13.33
CA ASP A 64 4.67 17.02 14.09
C ASP A 64 4.23 18.39 13.56
N LEU A 65 3.35 18.37 12.56
CA LEU A 65 2.88 19.57 11.88
C LEU A 65 1.89 20.39 12.72
N VAL A 66 1.47 19.90 13.90
CA VAL A 66 0.35 20.50 14.68
C VAL A 66 0.83 21.46 15.77
N THR A 67 2.14 21.59 15.93
CA THR A 67 2.81 22.56 16.79
C THR A 67 3.90 23.27 16.01
N MET A 68 4.16 24.52 16.36
CA MET A 68 5.23 25.31 15.73
C MET A 68 6.12 25.94 16.79
N ALA A 69 7.42 26.02 16.51
CA ALA A 69 8.37 26.57 17.45
C ALA A 69 8.03 28.04 17.75
N GLY A 70 8.03 28.39 19.05
CA GLY A 70 7.71 29.75 19.50
C GLY A 70 6.23 30.12 19.44
N ARG A 71 5.32 29.18 19.14
CA ARG A 71 3.87 29.40 19.18
C ARG A 71 3.20 28.55 20.26
N PRO A 72 2.37 29.14 21.15
CA PRO A 72 1.74 28.39 22.23
C PRO A 72 0.48 27.62 21.79
N GLY A 73 -0.02 27.88 20.57
CA GLY A 73 -1.22 27.26 20.04
C GLY A 73 -0.97 25.91 19.37
N VAL A 74 -2.07 25.19 19.12
CA VAL A 74 -2.09 23.96 18.31
C VAL A 74 -2.87 24.22 17.03
N ALA A 75 -2.56 23.46 15.98
CA ALA A 75 -3.28 23.52 14.71
C ALA A 75 -4.80 23.28 14.89
N HIS A 76 -5.61 24.03 14.16
CA HIS A 76 -7.04 23.87 14.08
C HIS A 76 -7.39 22.61 13.27
N GLY A 77 -8.35 21.82 13.78
CA GLY A 77 -8.89 20.65 13.11
C GLY A 77 -8.77 19.37 13.93
N THR A 78 -9.19 18.25 13.33
CA THR A 78 -9.05 16.93 13.97
C THR A 78 -7.62 16.43 13.80
N ILE A 79 -6.90 16.23 14.91
CA ILE A 79 -5.53 15.73 14.87
C ILE A 79 -5.50 14.28 14.36
N LEU A 80 -4.67 14.04 13.36
CA LEU A 80 -4.51 12.81 12.61
C LEU A 80 -3.06 12.35 12.68
N ASP A 81 -2.83 11.14 13.14
CA ASP A 81 -1.58 10.42 12.87
C ASP A 81 -1.67 9.75 11.49
N ILE A 82 -0.61 9.90 10.69
CA ILE A 82 -0.40 9.09 9.49
C ILE A 82 0.84 8.25 9.74
N ALA A 83 0.72 6.94 9.63
CA ALA A 83 1.84 6.02 9.82
C ALA A 83 1.80 4.88 8.81
N GLY A 84 2.93 4.26 8.54
CA GLY A 84 3.02 3.13 7.64
C GLY A 84 4.46 2.67 7.46
N HIS A 85 4.67 1.79 6.49
CA HIS A 85 5.99 1.30 6.12
C HIS A 85 6.30 1.62 4.66
N VAL A 86 7.57 1.90 4.39
CA VAL A 86 8.11 1.88 3.03
C VAL A 86 8.71 0.51 2.78
N VAL A 87 8.19 -0.20 1.78
CA VAL A 87 8.60 -1.56 1.43
C VAL A 87 8.84 -1.70 -0.07
N ASP A 88 9.59 -2.73 -0.48
CA ASP A 88 9.68 -3.11 -1.88
C ASP A 88 8.51 -4.04 -2.31
N ALA A 89 8.48 -4.41 -3.59
CA ALA A 89 7.46 -5.30 -4.15
C ALA A 89 7.46 -6.72 -3.53
N ALA A 90 8.52 -7.13 -2.83
CA ALA A 90 8.57 -8.38 -2.07
C ALA A 90 8.12 -8.21 -0.61
N GLY A 91 7.78 -6.99 -0.19
CA GLY A 91 7.40 -6.66 1.19
C GLY A 91 8.60 -6.45 2.11
N LYS A 92 9.82 -6.34 1.57
CA LYS A 92 11.01 -6.07 2.39
C LYS A 92 11.02 -4.58 2.78
N PRO A 93 11.24 -4.25 4.07
CA PRO A 93 11.34 -2.86 4.50
C PRO A 93 12.53 -2.15 3.88
N ILE A 94 12.34 -0.87 3.58
CA ILE A 94 13.38 0.02 3.02
C ILE A 94 13.70 1.10 4.07
N ASP A 95 14.92 1.06 4.59
CA ASP A 95 15.47 2.03 5.54
C ASP A 95 15.95 3.31 4.85
N GLY A 96 16.01 4.42 5.58
CA GLY A 96 16.65 5.65 5.13
C GLY A 96 15.90 6.40 4.02
N VAL A 97 14.63 6.07 3.77
CA VAL A 97 13.80 6.78 2.81
C VAL A 97 13.31 8.06 3.46
N ARG A 98 13.61 9.21 2.85
CA ARG A 98 13.03 10.48 3.30
C ARG A 98 11.61 10.60 2.77
N LEU A 99 10.64 10.74 3.67
CA LEU A 99 9.27 11.09 3.33
C LEU A 99 9.05 12.56 3.65
N GLU A 100 8.32 13.24 2.77
CA GLU A 100 7.85 14.60 2.97
C GLU A 100 6.37 14.66 2.64
N ILE A 101 5.61 15.38 3.46
CA ILE A 101 4.19 15.63 3.22
C ILE A 101 3.90 17.11 3.10
N TRP A 102 2.88 17.46 2.32
CA TRP A 102 2.25 18.77 2.34
C TRP A 102 0.75 18.62 2.11
N GLN A 103 -0.02 19.51 2.74
CA GLN A 103 -1.48 19.47 2.70
C GLN A 103 -2.07 20.84 3.07
N VAL A 104 -3.38 20.93 2.90
CA VAL A 104 -4.19 22.01 3.47
C VAL A 104 -4.26 21.94 4.99
N ASN A 105 -4.48 23.10 5.62
CA ASN A 105 -4.80 23.22 7.04
C ASN A 105 -6.24 22.75 7.35
N GLY A 106 -6.65 22.84 8.62
CA GLY A 106 -8.01 22.48 9.06
C GLY A 106 -9.13 23.40 8.56
N HIS A 107 -8.84 24.36 7.69
CA HIS A 107 -9.81 25.19 6.97
C HIS A 107 -9.83 24.92 5.46
N GLY A 108 -8.95 24.05 4.95
CA GLY A 108 -8.86 23.75 3.51
C GLY A 108 -7.89 24.63 2.71
N ARG A 109 -7.01 25.39 3.39
CA ARG A 109 -6.01 26.26 2.75
C ARG A 109 -4.59 25.72 2.85
N TYR A 110 -3.82 25.73 1.76
CA TYR A 110 -2.39 25.45 1.78
C TYR A 110 -1.60 26.62 2.37
N HIS A 111 -0.50 26.29 3.06
CA HIS A 111 0.50 27.27 3.44
C HIS A 111 1.43 27.56 2.25
N HIS A 112 0.91 28.25 1.24
CA HIS A 112 1.63 28.55 0.00
C HIS A 112 1.24 29.93 -0.54
N PRO A 113 2.19 30.73 -1.07
CA PRO A 113 1.90 32.06 -1.61
C PRO A 113 0.93 32.03 -2.81
N ASP A 114 0.95 30.96 -3.61
CA ASP A 114 0.06 30.80 -4.76
C ASP A 114 -1.33 30.25 -4.39
N ASP A 115 -1.63 30.00 -3.11
CA ASP A 115 -3.00 29.68 -2.66
C ASP A 115 -3.76 30.98 -2.36
N ASP A 116 -4.54 31.40 -3.36
CA ASP A 116 -5.36 32.61 -3.39
C ASP A 116 -6.75 32.44 -2.75
N SER A 117 -7.01 31.32 -2.08
CA SER A 117 -8.28 31.10 -1.40
C SER A 117 -8.52 32.12 -0.28
N ASP A 118 -9.78 32.53 -0.12
CA ASP A 118 -10.25 33.37 0.99
C ASP A 118 -10.39 32.58 2.32
N LEU A 119 -9.94 31.31 2.33
CA LEU A 119 -9.99 30.46 3.51
C LEU A 119 -8.98 30.93 4.57
N PRO A 120 -9.27 30.75 5.88
CA PRO A 120 -8.36 31.17 6.92
C PRO A 120 -6.98 30.47 6.86
N VAL A 121 -5.92 31.25 7.03
CA VAL A 121 -4.59 30.71 7.35
C VAL A 121 -4.59 30.22 8.79
N ASP A 122 -3.94 29.09 9.04
CA ASP A 122 -3.75 28.58 10.40
C ASP A 122 -2.33 28.91 10.86
N PRO A 123 -2.16 29.86 11.78
CA PRO A 123 -0.84 30.27 12.26
C PRO A 123 -0.12 29.18 13.05
N ASN A 124 -0.78 28.10 13.45
CA ASN A 124 -0.21 27.01 14.25
C ASN A 124 -0.02 25.71 13.46
N PHE A 125 -0.29 25.71 12.15
CA PHE A 125 -0.11 24.54 11.30
C PHE A 125 1.07 24.71 10.35
N GLN A 126 1.98 23.74 10.37
CA GLN A 126 3.22 23.78 9.58
C GLN A 126 2.97 23.69 8.07
N GLY A 127 1.94 22.95 7.64
CA GLY A 127 1.57 22.77 6.23
C GLY A 127 2.47 21.81 5.43
N PHE A 128 3.72 21.65 5.83
CA PHE A 128 4.71 20.73 5.28
C PHE A 128 5.44 20.01 6.41
N GLY A 129 5.89 18.78 6.24
CA GLY A 129 6.77 18.12 7.20
C GLY A 129 7.60 17.01 6.58
N SER A 130 8.63 16.56 7.29
CA SER A 130 9.53 15.51 6.82
C SER A 130 9.90 14.51 7.92
N THR A 131 10.07 13.25 7.53
CA THR A 131 10.62 12.19 8.38
C THR A 131 11.50 11.25 7.54
N VAL A 132 12.18 10.33 8.21
CA VAL A 132 12.97 9.27 7.57
C VAL A 132 12.48 7.93 8.07
N SER A 133 12.23 6.99 7.15
CA SER A 133 11.86 5.62 7.53
C SER A 133 12.98 4.96 8.35
N ASP A 134 12.61 4.18 9.36
CA ASP A 134 13.58 3.42 10.15
C ASP A 134 14.00 2.09 9.49
N ALA A 135 14.80 1.28 10.19
CA ALA A 135 15.26 -0.03 9.74
C ALA A 135 14.13 -1.04 9.47
N GLY A 136 12.96 -0.84 10.07
CA GLY A 136 11.73 -1.59 9.78
C GLY A 136 10.91 -0.98 8.65
N GLY A 137 11.39 0.09 8.00
CA GLY A 137 10.69 0.86 6.99
C GLY A 137 9.62 1.79 7.57
N ALA A 138 9.47 1.85 8.89
CA ALA A 138 8.36 2.53 9.52
C ALA A 138 8.55 4.06 9.50
N TYR A 139 7.45 4.79 9.29
CA TYR A 139 7.40 6.24 9.36
C TYR A 139 6.13 6.73 10.05
N ARG A 140 6.16 7.98 10.55
CA ARG A 140 5.00 8.63 11.16
C ARG A 140 5.02 10.14 10.91
N PHE A 141 3.83 10.69 10.72
CA PHE A 141 3.51 12.11 10.83
C PHE A 141 2.35 12.31 11.80
N ARG A 142 2.36 13.42 12.53
CA ARG A 142 1.21 13.98 13.24
C ARG A 142 0.81 15.26 12.53
N THR A 143 -0.45 15.32 12.09
CA THR A 143 -0.98 16.39 11.24
C THR A 143 -2.45 16.63 11.58
N VAL A 144 -3.16 17.41 10.77
CA VAL A 144 -4.62 17.56 10.82
C VAL A 144 -5.27 16.75 9.70
N ARG A 145 -6.46 16.19 9.97
CA ARG A 145 -7.27 15.54 8.94
C ARG A 145 -7.53 16.56 7.80
N PRO A 146 -7.10 16.27 6.55
CA PRO A 146 -7.29 17.21 5.46
C PRO A 146 -8.79 17.40 5.17
N LEU A 147 -9.14 18.61 4.75
CA LEU A 147 -10.46 18.95 4.24
C LEU A 147 -10.44 18.96 2.70
N PRO A 148 -11.61 18.82 2.04
CA PRO A 148 -11.69 19.04 0.61
C PRO A 148 -11.45 20.53 0.30
N TYR A 149 -10.96 20.80 -0.91
CA TYR A 149 -10.87 22.14 -1.49
C TYR A 149 -11.33 22.06 -2.96
N PRO A 150 -11.71 23.18 -3.60
CA PRO A 150 -12.43 23.15 -4.87
C PRO A 150 -11.82 22.20 -5.91
N GLY A 151 -12.62 21.22 -6.33
CA GLY A 151 -12.25 20.24 -7.37
C GLY A 151 -11.37 19.07 -6.94
N ARG A 152 -11.03 18.94 -5.66
CA ARG A 152 -10.15 17.88 -5.15
C ARG A 152 -10.74 17.18 -3.92
N ALA A 153 -10.57 15.86 -3.85
CA ALA A 153 -10.89 15.09 -2.65
C ALA A 153 -9.95 15.45 -1.49
N PRO A 154 -10.31 15.23 -0.22
CA PRO A 154 -9.39 15.43 0.89
C PRO A 154 -8.18 14.50 0.75
N HIS A 155 -6.99 15.08 0.66
CA HIS A 155 -5.75 14.32 0.48
C HIS A 155 -4.56 14.94 1.20
N VAL A 156 -3.52 14.11 1.37
CA VAL A 156 -2.18 14.50 1.80
C VAL A 156 -1.21 14.11 0.69
N HIS A 157 -0.41 15.04 0.23
CA HIS A 157 0.63 14.72 -0.75
C HIS A 157 1.83 14.05 -0.08
N PHE A 158 2.52 13.19 -0.83
CA PHE A 158 3.76 12.55 -0.42
C PHE A 158 4.84 12.74 -1.48
N ALA A 159 6.03 13.12 -1.04
CA ALA A 159 7.27 12.94 -1.77
C ALA A 159 8.11 11.88 -1.04
N VAL A 160 8.53 10.85 -1.79
CA VAL A 160 9.27 9.71 -1.29
C VAL A 160 10.64 9.73 -1.97
N LYS A 161 11.67 10.00 -1.18
CA LYS A 161 13.03 10.27 -1.65
C LYS A 161 13.95 9.16 -1.16
N VAL A 162 14.21 8.21 -2.05
CA VAL A 162 15.19 7.14 -1.83
C VAL A 162 16.57 7.67 -2.26
N PRO A 163 17.62 7.54 -1.43
CA PRO A 163 18.96 7.99 -1.80
C PRO A 163 19.41 7.46 -3.16
N GLY A 164 19.89 8.36 -4.02
CA GLY A 164 20.36 8.00 -5.37
C GLY A 164 19.26 7.76 -6.41
N GLN A 165 17.98 7.97 -6.08
CA GLN A 165 16.86 7.78 -7.00
C GLN A 165 16.10 9.07 -7.28
N GLN A 166 15.31 9.06 -8.36
CA GLN A 166 14.35 10.12 -8.61
C GLN A 166 13.27 10.14 -7.53
N THR A 167 12.79 11.34 -7.20
CA THR A 167 11.71 11.50 -6.22
C THR A 167 10.42 10.89 -6.76
N PHE A 168 9.82 9.99 -5.98
CA PHE A 168 8.50 9.44 -6.25
C PHE A 168 7.45 10.31 -5.57
N TYR A 169 6.41 10.70 -6.31
CA TYR A 169 5.30 11.48 -5.79
C TYR A 169 4.02 10.66 -5.80
N THR A 170 3.23 10.75 -4.73
CA THR A 170 1.92 10.14 -4.63
C THR A 170 1.02 10.97 -3.70
N GLN A 171 -0.22 10.54 -3.48
CA GLN A 171 -1.14 11.20 -2.55
C GLN A 171 -1.95 10.15 -1.78
N MET A 172 -2.25 10.45 -0.53
CA MET A 172 -3.12 9.67 0.33
C MET A 172 -4.50 10.34 0.40
N TYR A 173 -5.56 9.62 0.07
CA TYR A 173 -6.95 10.08 0.10
C TYR A 173 -7.71 9.45 1.26
N LEU A 174 -8.77 10.12 1.72
CA LEU A 174 -9.59 9.62 2.81
C LEU A 174 -10.74 8.74 2.31
N ARG A 175 -10.82 7.51 2.82
CA ARG A 175 -11.95 6.60 2.56
C ARG A 175 -13.26 7.22 3.03
N GLY A 176 -14.29 7.12 2.18
CA GLY A 176 -15.63 7.62 2.48
C GLY A 176 -15.84 9.10 2.21
N ALA A 177 -14.81 9.85 1.78
CA ALA A 177 -15.01 11.20 1.27
C ALA A 177 -15.83 11.16 -0.04
N PRO A 178 -17.00 11.84 -0.12
CA PRO A 178 -17.82 11.87 -1.33
C PRO A 178 -17.07 12.41 -2.56
N GLU A 179 -16.16 13.36 -2.35
CA GLU A 179 -15.36 14.02 -3.38
C GLU A 179 -14.43 13.04 -4.13
N ASN A 180 -14.12 11.87 -3.54
CA ASN A 180 -13.38 10.82 -4.23
C ASN A 180 -14.09 10.37 -5.52
N ALA A 181 -15.42 10.48 -5.58
CA ALA A 181 -16.20 10.10 -6.76
C ALA A 181 -15.91 10.99 -7.98
N THR A 182 -15.48 12.24 -7.74
CA THR A 182 -15.27 13.24 -8.79
C THR A 182 -13.82 13.74 -8.90
N ASP A 183 -12.92 13.35 -8.00
CA ASP A 183 -11.50 13.73 -8.07
C ASP A 183 -10.83 13.12 -9.31
N PHE A 184 -10.37 13.99 -10.21
CA PHE A 184 -9.82 13.58 -11.50
C PHE A 184 -8.47 12.86 -11.40
N LEU A 185 -7.64 13.16 -10.39
CA LEU A 185 -6.35 12.48 -10.21
C LEU A 185 -6.54 11.08 -9.64
N LEU A 186 -7.42 10.93 -8.65
CA LEU A 186 -7.77 9.63 -8.10
C LEU A 186 -8.46 8.76 -9.17
N ASN A 187 -9.39 9.34 -9.92
CA ASN A 187 -10.13 8.63 -10.96
C ASN A 187 -9.33 8.35 -12.23
N GLY A 188 -8.23 9.06 -12.46
CA GLY A 188 -7.28 8.79 -13.55
C GLY A 188 -6.48 7.50 -13.37
N ILE A 189 -6.46 6.90 -12.18
CA ILE A 189 -5.81 5.61 -11.94
C ILE A 189 -6.76 4.49 -12.41
N GLU A 190 -6.59 4.01 -13.64
CA GLU A 190 -7.49 3.02 -14.26
C GLU A 190 -7.60 1.71 -13.48
N ASP A 191 -6.47 1.18 -13.00
CA ASP A 191 -6.46 -0.01 -12.15
C ASP A 191 -7.11 0.30 -10.79
N ARG A 192 -8.30 -0.26 -10.59
CA ARG A 192 -9.09 -0.09 -9.36
C ARG A 192 -8.36 -0.60 -8.12
N ARG A 193 -7.58 -1.68 -8.21
CA ARG A 193 -6.81 -2.21 -7.08
C ARG A 193 -5.69 -1.25 -6.71
N ALA A 194 -4.96 -0.77 -7.71
CA ALA A 194 -3.90 0.22 -7.50
C ALA A 194 -4.47 1.53 -6.93
N ARG A 195 -5.60 2.01 -7.46
CA ARG A 195 -6.33 3.19 -6.93
C ARG A 195 -6.69 3.03 -5.45
N GLN A 196 -7.14 1.84 -5.04
CA GLN A 196 -7.53 1.57 -3.66
C GLN A 196 -6.35 1.61 -2.67
N LEU A 197 -5.10 1.43 -3.13
CA LEU A 197 -3.92 1.58 -2.29
C LEU A 197 -3.77 3.02 -1.78
N LEU A 198 -4.27 4.01 -2.51
CA LEU A 198 -4.21 5.42 -2.11
C LEU A 198 -5.35 5.84 -1.16
N VAL A 199 -6.35 4.98 -0.91
CA VAL A 199 -7.57 5.34 -0.17
C VAL A 199 -7.56 4.74 1.23
N VAL A 200 -7.21 5.56 2.21
CA VAL A 200 -6.94 5.16 3.59
C VAL A 200 -8.17 5.32 4.48
N ARG A 201 -8.48 4.29 5.27
CA ARG A 201 -9.48 4.39 6.33
C ARG A 201 -8.86 5.07 7.55
N LEU A 202 -9.59 6.03 8.12
CA LEU A 202 -9.23 6.61 9.41
C LEU A 202 -9.91 5.83 10.54
N GLU A 203 -9.15 5.54 11.58
CA GLU A 203 -9.57 4.82 12.78
C GLU A 203 -9.25 5.65 14.03
N PRO A 204 -9.85 5.38 15.20
CA PRO A 204 -9.45 6.04 16.44
C PRO A 204 -7.95 5.84 16.72
N SER A 205 -7.22 6.91 17.03
CA SER A 205 -5.79 6.78 17.34
C SER A 205 -5.59 6.19 18.75
N PRO A 206 -4.65 5.25 18.92
CA PRO A 206 -4.20 4.84 20.25
C PRO A 206 -3.21 5.84 20.88
N ASN A 207 -2.71 6.82 20.12
CA ASN A 207 -1.69 7.75 20.60
C ASN A 207 -2.34 8.97 21.29
N PRO A 208 -1.92 9.31 22.52
CA PRO A 208 -2.38 10.53 23.17
C PRO A 208 -2.16 11.77 22.31
N GLY A 209 -3.16 12.64 22.27
CA GLY A 209 -3.10 13.90 21.52
C GLY A 209 -3.44 13.78 20.03
N SER A 210 -3.72 12.59 19.50
CA SER A 210 -4.27 12.38 18.17
C SER A 210 -5.65 11.73 18.27
N ALA A 211 -6.62 12.21 17.50
CA ALA A 211 -7.97 11.63 17.51
C ALA A 211 -8.07 10.46 16.51
N LEU A 212 -7.36 10.56 15.39
CA LEU A 212 -7.44 9.61 14.29
C LEU A 212 -6.07 9.06 13.92
N LEU A 213 -6.05 7.85 13.37
CA LEU A 213 -4.91 7.19 12.75
C LEU A 213 -5.29 6.73 11.34
N GLY A 214 -4.48 7.10 10.35
CA GLY A 214 -4.51 6.55 9.00
C GLY A 214 -3.26 5.71 8.75
N ARG A 215 -3.44 4.46 8.31
CA ARG A 215 -2.33 3.59 7.89
C ARG A 215 -2.13 3.66 6.39
N PHE A 216 -0.95 4.09 5.96
CA PHE A 216 -0.59 4.23 4.54
C PHE A 216 0.76 3.57 4.28
N ASP A 217 0.75 2.34 3.77
CA ASP A 217 1.99 1.68 3.37
C ASP A 217 2.35 2.08 1.93
N ILE A 218 3.65 2.32 1.70
CA ILE A 218 4.19 2.73 0.40
C ILE A 218 5.04 1.59 -0.15
N VAL A 219 4.56 0.99 -1.24
CA VAL A 219 5.23 -0.11 -1.94
C VAL A 219 5.95 0.45 -3.16
N LEU A 220 7.27 0.37 -3.16
CA LEU A 220 8.11 0.89 -4.23
C LEU A 220 8.58 -0.24 -5.17
N GLY A 221 8.67 0.07 -6.47
CA GLY A 221 9.21 -0.83 -7.49
C GLY A 221 10.73 -0.97 -7.47
N ILE A 222 11.36 -0.75 -6.32
CA ILE A 222 12.81 -0.77 -6.16
C ILE A 222 13.19 -1.88 -5.20
N THR A 223 14.06 -2.78 -5.64
CA THR A 223 14.80 -3.63 -4.70
C THR A 223 16.11 -2.90 -4.41
N PRO A 224 16.37 -2.43 -3.17
CA PRO A 224 17.67 -1.88 -2.84
C PRO A 224 18.73 -2.93 -3.17
N ALA A 225 19.75 -2.56 -3.95
CA ALA A 225 20.93 -3.40 -4.08
C ALA A 225 21.45 -3.65 -2.67
N ASN A 226 21.59 -4.91 -2.26
CA ASN A 226 22.15 -5.25 -0.96
C ASN A 226 23.57 -4.66 -0.88
N GLY A 227 23.72 -3.51 -0.23
CA GLY A 227 24.97 -2.78 -0.13
C GLY A 227 25.12 -2.22 1.27
N LYS A 228 25.75 -3.01 2.14
CA LYS A 228 26.37 -2.52 3.37
C LYS A 228 27.44 -1.46 2.96
N PRO A 229 27.64 -0.38 3.73
CA PRO A 229 28.59 0.67 3.39
C PRO A 229 30.00 0.15 3.11
#